data_AF-A0A917CGC0-F1
#
_entry.id   AF-A0A917CGC0-F1
#
_cell.length_a   1.000
_cell.length_b   1.000
_cell.length_c   1.000
_cell.angle_alpha   90.00
_cell.angle_beta   90.00
_cell.angle_gamma   90.00
#
_symmetry.space_group_name_H-M   'P 1'
#
loop_
_entity.id
_entity.type
_entity.pdbx_description
1 polymer ?
#
loop_
_entity_poly.entity_id
_entity_poly.type
_entity_poly.pdbx_seq_one_letter_code
_entity_poly.pdbx_strand_id
1 'polypeptide(L)'
;MENEFDRVFLEMKRTIHNISLRYSKQSGVPAAEFVSQLSEEIWVAYRDYDSAYGATLITWINGCLRRRAMDVIRERDGTYYRRVSLISAIAKTDEDEDAPTSEVAESGPSLEEYVIERMHRKKEADQRQLIDFLVNSDPDQVDPVTTLIVTKFPQYPSITALAKALGLHHEVVKRKLRALSRRYDANRFGDYREYLAV
;
A
#
# COMPACT_ATOMS: atom_id res chain seq x y z
N MET A 1 10.74 -5.60 -42.41
CA MET A 1 9.72 -5.79 -41.35
C MET A 1 9.64 -4.60 -40.39
N GLU A 2 10.72 -3.85 -40.13
CA GLU A 2 10.68 -2.64 -39.27
C GLU A 2 9.65 -1.58 -39.71
N ASN A 3 9.51 -1.34 -41.03
CA ASN A 3 8.63 -0.27 -41.54
C ASN A 3 7.12 -0.45 -41.30
N GLU A 4 6.63 -1.66 -41.02
CA GLU A 4 5.20 -1.91 -40.84
C GLU A 4 4.79 -1.75 -39.37
N PHE A 5 5.60 -2.27 -38.46
CA PHE A 5 5.44 -2.05 -37.03
C PHE A 5 5.47 -0.55 -36.68
N ASP A 6 6.41 0.21 -37.25
CA ASP A 6 6.54 1.64 -36.97
C ASP A 6 5.28 2.43 -37.34
N ARG A 7 4.60 2.03 -38.41
CA ARG A 7 3.33 2.64 -38.83
C ARG A 7 2.21 2.34 -37.82
N VAL A 8 2.10 1.08 -37.40
CA VAL A 8 1.12 0.65 -36.37
C VAL A 8 1.41 1.35 -35.04
N PHE A 9 2.67 1.45 -34.65
CA PHE A 9 3.10 2.13 -33.43
C PHE A 9 2.75 3.63 -33.47
N LEU A 10 3.03 4.31 -34.59
CA LEU A 10 2.66 5.71 -34.79
C LEU A 10 1.16 5.95 -34.70
N GLU A 11 0.35 5.07 -35.29
CA GLU A 11 -1.11 5.13 -35.23
C GLU A 11 -1.61 4.94 -33.79
N MET A 12 -1.01 3.99 -33.06
CA MET A 12 -1.37 3.68 -31.68
C MET A 12 -0.82 4.67 -30.65
N LYS A 13 0.17 5.50 -30.98
CA LYS A 13 0.80 6.46 -30.07
C LYS A 13 -0.22 7.40 -29.41
N ARG A 14 -1.20 7.90 -30.17
CA ARG A 14 -2.27 8.75 -29.63
C ARG A 14 -3.14 7.98 -28.63
N THR A 15 -3.43 6.73 -28.93
CA THR A 15 -4.23 5.84 -28.09
C THR A 15 -3.48 5.49 -26.80
N ILE A 16 -2.19 5.17 -26.88
CA ILE A 16 -1.31 4.96 -25.72
C ILE A 16 -1.34 6.19 -24.81
N HIS A 17 -1.17 7.39 -25.37
CA HIS A 17 -1.15 8.62 -24.59
C HIS A 17 -2.49 8.84 -23.87
N ASN A 18 -3.61 8.65 -24.57
CA ASN A 18 -4.95 8.78 -23.98
C ASN A 18 -5.22 7.74 -22.88
N ILE A 19 -4.83 6.48 -23.10
CA ILE A 19 -4.93 5.41 -22.11
C ILE A 19 -4.07 5.77 -20.89
N SER A 20 -2.81 6.17 -21.11
CA SER A 20 -1.87 6.54 -20.06
C SER A 20 -2.39 7.68 -19.19
N LEU A 21 -2.90 8.75 -19.81
CA LEU A 21 -3.51 9.88 -19.07
C LEU A 21 -4.73 9.47 -18.27
N ARG A 22 -5.60 8.63 -18.85
CA ARG A 22 -6.82 8.16 -18.18
C ARG A 22 -6.49 7.32 -16.96
N TYR A 23 -5.64 6.31 -17.13
CA TYR A 23 -5.30 5.38 -16.06
C TYR A 23 -4.39 6.04 -15.00
N SER A 24 -3.51 6.96 -15.39
CA SER A 24 -2.72 7.78 -14.46
C SER A 24 -3.60 8.59 -13.51
N LYS A 25 -4.63 9.27 -14.03
CA LYS A 25 -5.61 10.00 -13.20
C LYS A 25 -6.37 9.08 -12.24
N GLN A 26 -6.65 7.84 -12.66
CA GLN A 26 -7.42 6.90 -11.86
C GLN A 26 -6.59 6.22 -10.76
N SER A 27 -5.29 5.97 -11.02
CA SER A 27 -4.45 5.16 -10.13
C SER A 27 -3.43 5.96 -9.31
N GLY A 28 -3.11 7.20 -9.70
CA GLY A 28 -2.03 7.99 -9.11
C GLY A 28 -0.62 7.61 -9.61
N VAL A 29 -0.52 6.63 -10.51
CA VAL A 29 0.75 6.25 -11.16
C VAL A 29 1.09 7.29 -12.26
N PRO A 30 2.34 7.75 -12.39
CA PRO A 30 2.72 8.72 -13.42
C PRO A 30 2.40 8.22 -14.84
N ALA A 31 1.93 9.13 -15.71
CA ALA A 31 1.62 8.80 -17.09
C ALA A 31 2.83 8.24 -17.87
N ALA A 32 4.05 8.65 -17.51
CA ALA A 32 5.28 8.15 -18.12
C ALA A 32 5.48 6.64 -17.95
N GLU A 33 5.11 6.09 -16.78
CA GLU A 33 5.20 4.65 -16.51
C GLU A 33 4.28 3.85 -17.41
N PHE A 34 3.03 4.32 -17.56
CA PHE A 34 2.11 3.72 -18.51
C PHE A 34 2.61 3.83 -19.94
N VAL A 35 3.17 4.96 -20.36
CA VAL A 35 3.72 5.11 -21.71
C VAL A 35 4.83 4.09 -21.96
N SER A 36 5.75 3.90 -21.01
CA SER A 36 6.84 2.92 -21.13
C SER A 36 6.30 1.49 -21.27
N GLN A 37 5.46 1.07 -20.32
CA GLN A 37 4.90 -0.28 -20.26
C GLN A 37 4.00 -0.61 -21.46
N LEU A 38 3.17 0.35 -21.89
CA LEU A 38 2.29 0.18 -23.03
C LEU A 38 3.06 0.19 -24.36
N SER A 39 4.19 0.89 -24.45
CA SER A 39 5.01 0.89 -25.66
C SER A 39 5.68 -0.48 -25.86
N GLU A 40 6.14 -1.11 -24.79
CA GLU A 40 6.69 -2.48 -24.82
C GLU A 40 5.61 -3.51 -25.18
N GLU A 41 4.42 -3.38 -24.61
CA GLU A 41 3.30 -4.29 -24.86
C GLU A 41 2.84 -4.32 -26.32
N ILE A 42 2.98 -3.22 -27.07
CA ILE A 42 2.61 -3.21 -28.50
C ILE A 42 3.48 -4.16 -29.30
N TRP A 43 4.77 -4.23 -28.98
CA TRP A 43 5.67 -5.15 -29.66
C TRP A 43 5.27 -6.61 -29.42
N VAL A 44 4.98 -6.94 -28.16
CA VAL A 44 4.53 -8.29 -27.77
C VAL A 44 3.20 -8.62 -28.44
N ALA A 45 2.23 -7.70 -28.38
CA ALA A 45 0.91 -7.91 -28.96
C ALA A 45 0.91 -8.01 -30.49
N TYR A 46 1.84 -7.31 -31.17
CA TYR A 46 2.02 -7.40 -32.62
C TYR A 46 2.64 -8.74 -33.01
N ARG A 47 3.65 -9.22 -32.28
CA ARG A 47 4.29 -10.53 -32.51
C ARG A 47 3.31 -11.68 -32.30
N ASP A 48 2.48 -11.58 -31.27
CA ASP A 48 1.56 -12.66 -30.87
C ASP A 48 0.18 -12.54 -31.54
N TYR A 49 0.01 -11.58 -32.47
CA TYR A 49 -1.23 -11.41 -33.21
C TYR A 49 -1.42 -12.53 -34.24
N ASP A 50 -2.57 -13.20 -34.14
CA ASP A 50 -3.01 -14.15 -35.16
C ASP A 50 -4.37 -13.71 -35.74
N SER A 51 -4.38 -13.53 -37.06
CA SER A 51 -5.55 -13.11 -37.84
C SER A 51 -6.70 -14.14 -37.82
N ALA A 52 -6.42 -15.40 -37.44
CA ALA A 52 -7.42 -16.46 -37.36
C ALA A 52 -8.45 -16.24 -36.25
N TYR A 53 -8.14 -15.43 -35.23
CA TYR A 53 -9.04 -15.16 -34.09
C TYR A 53 -10.14 -14.12 -34.41
N GLY A 54 -10.22 -13.63 -35.64
CA GLY A 54 -11.34 -12.80 -36.14
C GLY A 54 -11.36 -11.34 -35.66
N ALA A 55 -10.40 -10.91 -34.83
CA ALA A 55 -10.25 -9.52 -34.41
C ALA A 55 -9.31 -8.76 -35.37
N THR A 56 -9.63 -7.49 -35.65
CA THR A 56 -8.67 -6.61 -36.35
C THR A 56 -7.47 -6.33 -35.44
N LEU A 57 -6.26 -6.25 -36.02
CA LEU A 57 -5.00 -6.02 -35.30
C LEU A 57 -5.10 -4.86 -34.29
N ILE A 58 -5.70 -3.74 -34.70
CA ILE A 58 -5.91 -2.57 -33.84
C ILE A 58 -6.82 -2.88 -32.65
N THR A 59 -7.90 -3.63 -32.85
CA THR A 59 -8.82 -4.02 -31.77
C THR A 59 -8.16 -4.98 -30.80
N TRP A 60 -7.37 -5.93 -31.32
CA TRP A 60 -6.56 -6.85 -30.53
C TRP A 60 -5.57 -6.10 -29.64
N ILE A 61 -4.73 -5.24 -30.24
CA ILE A 61 -3.75 -4.43 -29.52
C ILE A 61 -4.44 -3.56 -28.46
N ASN A 62 -5.56 -2.92 -28.78
CA ASN A 62 -6.32 -2.14 -27.80
C ASN A 62 -6.79 -2.96 -26.59
N GLY A 63 -7.16 -4.22 -26.80
CA GLY A 63 -7.48 -5.16 -25.73
C GLY A 63 -6.27 -5.45 -24.84
N CYS A 64 -5.12 -5.72 -25.45
CA CYS A 64 -3.87 -5.98 -24.73
C CYS A 64 -3.39 -4.75 -23.95
N LEU A 65 -3.40 -3.57 -24.56
CA LEU A 65 -3.04 -2.30 -23.91
C LEU A 65 -3.88 -2.01 -22.66
N ARG A 66 -5.20 -2.22 -22.75
CA ARG A 66 -6.09 -2.03 -21.58
C ARG A 66 -5.83 -3.05 -20.48
N ARG A 67 -5.54 -4.30 -20.85
CA ARG A 67 -5.19 -5.36 -19.89
C ARG A 67 -3.88 -5.00 -19.18
N ARG A 68 -2.83 -4.66 -19.94
CA ARG A 68 -1.54 -4.24 -19.40
C ARG A 68 -1.66 -3.00 -18.50
N ALA A 69 -2.46 -2.01 -18.89
CA ALA A 69 -2.74 -0.85 -18.04
C ALA A 69 -3.41 -1.23 -16.71
N MET A 70 -4.32 -2.23 -16.71
CA MET A 70 -4.90 -2.76 -15.47
C MET A 70 -3.87 -3.55 -14.65
N ASP A 71 -2.98 -4.29 -15.30
CA ASP A 71 -1.95 -5.07 -14.63
C ASP A 71 -0.93 -4.15 -13.94
N VAL A 72 -0.48 -3.06 -14.58
CA VAL A 72 0.38 -2.02 -13.96
C VAL A 72 -0.25 -1.45 -12.67
N ILE A 73 -1.58 -1.30 -12.64
CA ILE A 73 -2.29 -0.82 -11.45
C ILE A 73 -2.35 -1.89 -10.34
N ARG A 74 -2.45 -3.16 -10.73
CA ARG A 74 -2.55 -4.32 -9.82
C ARG A 74 -1.19 -4.80 -9.33
N GLU A 75 -0.14 -4.58 -10.11
CA GLU A 75 1.25 -4.93 -9.81
C GLU A 75 1.87 -3.97 -8.78
N ARG A 76 3.09 -4.31 -8.34
CA ARG A 76 3.84 -3.68 -7.25
C ARG A 76 3.97 -2.15 -7.40
N ASP A 77 3.99 -1.66 -8.64
CA ASP A 77 4.16 -0.25 -8.98
C ASP A 77 2.94 0.60 -8.62
N GLY A 78 1.73 0.07 -8.79
CA GLY A 78 0.50 0.72 -8.32
C GLY A 78 0.49 0.93 -6.80
N THR A 79 1.09 -0.01 -6.06
CA THR A 79 1.20 0.09 -4.59
C THR A 79 2.27 1.09 -4.16
N TYR A 80 3.42 1.12 -4.86
CA TYR A 80 4.50 2.08 -4.61
C TYR A 80 4.02 3.51 -4.86
N TYR A 81 3.48 3.80 -6.05
CA TYR A 81 3.01 5.14 -6.39
C TYR A 81 1.80 5.57 -5.56
N ARG A 82 0.92 4.65 -5.16
CA ARG A 82 -0.16 4.98 -4.21
C ARG A 82 0.39 5.42 -2.84
N ARG A 83 1.43 4.74 -2.32
CA ARG A 83 2.07 5.13 -1.04
C ARG A 83 2.84 6.43 -1.18
N VAL A 84 3.62 6.61 -2.25
CA VAL A 84 4.41 7.82 -2.50
C VAL A 84 3.52 9.03 -2.79
N SER A 85 2.44 8.88 -3.57
CA SER A 85 1.45 9.93 -3.80
C SER A 85 0.74 10.34 -2.52
N LEU A 86 0.48 9.40 -1.60
CA LEU A 86 -0.09 9.70 -0.29
C LEU A 86 0.89 10.54 0.54
N ILE A 87 2.17 10.16 0.57
CA ILE A 87 3.24 10.88 1.27
C ILE A 87 3.41 12.29 0.68
N SER A 88 3.42 12.42 -0.65
CA SER A 88 3.46 13.72 -1.34
C SER A 88 2.21 14.57 -1.05
N ALA A 89 1.03 13.99 -0.97
CA ALA A 89 -0.20 14.73 -0.67
C ALA A 89 -0.21 15.21 0.79
N ILE A 90 0.29 14.38 1.72
CA ILE A 90 0.49 14.76 3.12
C ILE A 90 1.54 15.89 3.24
N ALA A 91 2.63 15.83 2.48
CA ALA A 91 3.63 16.91 2.45
C ALA A 91 3.03 18.23 1.92
N LYS A 92 2.16 18.16 0.91
CA LYS A 92 1.47 19.35 0.36
C LYS A 92 0.43 19.97 1.30
N THR A 93 -0.15 19.21 2.22
CA THR A 93 -1.05 19.77 3.24
C THR A 93 -0.31 20.47 4.37
N ASP A 94 1.00 20.23 4.50
CA ASP A 94 1.89 20.90 5.45
C ASP A 94 2.62 22.11 4.81
N GLU A 95 2.41 22.40 3.52
CA GLU A 95 3.14 23.39 2.71
C GLU A 95 2.48 24.79 2.62
N ASP A 96 1.70 25.22 3.62
CA ASP A 96 1.40 26.65 3.79
C ASP A 96 2.38 27.37 4.74
N GLU A 97 3.33 26.67 5.37
CA GLU A 97 4.48 27.31 6.00
C GLU A 97 5.77 26.50 5.76
N ASP A 98 6.75 27.20 5.18
CA ASP A 98 8.18 26.84 5.10
C ASP A 98 8.62 25.95 3.92
N ALA A 99 8.97 26.61 2.80
CA ALA A 99 9.77 26.02 1.73
C ALA A 99 11.22 25.86 2.22
N PRO A 100 11.77 24.64 2.35
CA PRO A 100 13.15 24.49 2.80
C PRO A 100 14.08 24.73 1.61
N THR A 101 14.71 25.91 1.56
CA THR A 101 15.95 26.09 0.81
C THR A 101 16.99 25.14 1.39
N SER A 102 17.23 24.03 0.69
CA SER A 102 18.20 23.00 1.08
C SER A 102 19.61 23.55 0.91
N GLU A 103 20.13 24.15 1.97
CA GLU A 103 21.56 24.20 2.20
C GLU A 103 21.99 22.80 2.66
N VAL A 104 22.82 22.15 1.85
CA VAL A 104 23.36 20.82 2.16
C VAL A 104 24.35 20.98 3.32
N ALA A 105 23.84 20.90 4.54
CA ALA A 105 24.66 20.66 5.72
C ALA A 105 25.03 19.19 5.74
N GLU A 106 26.27 18.90 5.36
CA GLU A 106 26.89 17.59 5.57
C GLU A 106 26.86 17.26 7.07
N SER A 107 26.48 16.02 7.40
CA SER A 107 26.41 15.41 8.74
C SER A 107 25.11 15.59 9.55
N GLY A 108 24.01 15.03 9.04
CA GLY A 108 22.84 14.63 9.82
C GLY A 108 22.44 13.17 9.53
N PRO A 109 21.68 12.49 10.40
CA PRO A 109 21.18 11.13 10.15
C PRO A 109 20.45 11.11 8.81
N SER A 110 20.59 10.02 8.04
CA SER A 110 20.08 9.97 6.68
C SER A 110 18.58 10.30 6.65
N LEU A 111 18.12 10.98 5.60
CA LEU A 111 16.69 11.28 5.40
C LEU A 111 15.84 10.00 5.50
N GLU A 112 16.42 8.86 5.08
CA GLU A 112 15.83 7.53 5.21
C GLU A 112 15.60 7.13 6.67
N GLU A 113 16.59 7.34 7.55
CA GLU A 113 16.50 7.03 8.97
C GLU A 113 15.45 7.89 9.70
N TYR A 114 15.35 9.18 9.34
CA TYR A 114 14.30 10.07 9.86
C TYR A 114 12.89 9.66 9.42
N VAL A 115 12.73 9.25 8.15
CA VAL A 115 11.44 8.78 7.63
C VAL A 115 11.04 7.46 8.27
N ILE A 116 11.98 6.52 8.43
CA ILE A 116 11.77 5.25 9.12
C ILE A 116 11.33 5.50 10.57
N GLU A 117 12.04 6.37 11.29
CA GLU A 117 11.70 6.71 12.68
C GLU A 117 10.30 7.34 12.80
N ARG A 118 9.95 8.28 11.91
CA ARG A 118 8.62 8.90 11.88
C ARG A 118 7.52 7.89 11.57
N MET A 119 7.76 6.94 10.65
CA MET A 119 6.83 5.86 10.34
C MET A 119 6.64 4.91 11.54
N HIS A 120 7.72 4.52 12.22
CA HIS A 120 7.64 3.70 13.44
C HIS A 120 6.85 4.40 14.55
N ARG A 121 7.12 5.68 14.82
CA ARG A 121 6.40 6.47 15.84
C ARG A 121 4.90 6.57 15.54
N LYS A 122 4.53 6.80 14.27
CA LYS A 122 3.12 6.85 13.85
C LYS A 122 2.44 5.49 14.05
N LYS A 123 3.12 4.41 13.68
CA LYS A 123 2.62 3.04 13.87
C LYS A 123 2.40 2.70 15.34
N GLU A 124 3.30 3.10 16.24
CA GLU A 124 3.13 2.91 17.68
C GLU A 124 1.95 3.71 18.24
N ALA A 125 1.75 4.95 17.77
CA ALA A 125 0.61 5.77 18.18
C ALA A 125 -0.72 5.12 17.74
N ASP A 126 -0.79 4.64 16.50
CA ASP A 126 -1.99 3.97 15.98
C ASP A 126 -2.24 2.63 16.70
N GLN A 127 -1.18 1.87 17.05
CA GLN A 127 -1.29 0.68 17.90
C GLN A 127 -1.85 0.99 19.29
N ARG A 128 -1.42 2.10 19.92
CA ARG A 128 -1.96 2.53 21.22
C ARG A 128 -3.42 2.94 21.11
N GLN A 129 -3.81 3.68 20.07
CA GLN A 129 -5.21 4.04 19.83
C GLN A 129 -6.10 2.82 19.59
N LEU A 130 -5.59 1.81 18.87
CA LEU A 130 -6.29 0.55 18.68
C LEU A 130 -6.48 -0.21 20.01
N ILE A 131 -5.43 -0.28 20.83
CA ILE A 131 -5.52 -0.90 22.16
C ILE A 131 -6.54 -0.16 23.03
N ASP A 132 -6.46 1.17 23.08
CA ASP A 132 -7.39 1.99 23.85
C ASP A 132 -8.83 1.83 23.35
N PHE A 133 -9.05 1.75 22.05
CA PHE A 133 -10.37 1.46 21.50
C PHE A 133 -10.85 0.07 21.93
N LEU A 134 -10.06 -0.98 21.70
CA LEU A 134 -10.45 -2.35 22.03
C LEU A 134 -10.70 -2.57 23.54
N VAL A 135 -10.02 -1.80 24.38
CA VAL A 135 -10.17 -1.80 25.85
C VAL A 135 -11.32 -0.89 26.32
N ASN A 136 -11.62 0.22 25.63
CA ASN A 136 -12.61 1.19 26.12
C ASN A 136 -13.94 1.21 25.33
N SER A 137 -14.09 0.38 24.29
CA SER A 137 -15.30 0.36 23.43
C SER A 137 -16.60 0.02 24.19
N ASP A 138 -16.53 -0.68 25.32
CA ASP A 138 -17.68 -0.98 26.19
C ASP A 138 -17.25 -0.92 27.67
N PRO A 139 -17.49 0.19 28.38
CA PRO A 139 -17.11 0.36 29.79
C PRO A 139 -17.68 -0.72 30.72
N ASP A 140 -18.84 -1.30 30.37
CA ASP A 140 -19.53 -2.32 31.18
C ASP A 140 -19.05 -3.76 30.89
N GLN A 141 -18.21 -3.99 29.87
CA GLN A 141 -17.78 -5.34 29.47
C GLN A 141 -16.26 -5.58 29.53
N VAL A 142 -15.45 -4.60 29.92
CA VAL A 142 -13.99 -4.76 29.87
C VAL A 142 -13.47 -5.21 31.21
N ASP A 143 -13.15 -6.50 31.27
CA ASP A 143 -12.55 -7.15 32.43
C ASP A 143 -11.15 -6.55 32.71
N PRO A 144 -10.86 -6.06 33.93
CA PRO A 144 -9.56 -5.48 34.30
C PRO A 144 -8.37 -6.43 34.02
N VAL A 145 -8.61 -7.74 34.03
CA VAL A 145 -7.60 -8.75 33.67
C VAL A 145 -7.18 -8.62 32.20
N THR A 146 -8.09 -8.24 31.31
CA THR A 146 -7.81 -8.05 29.87
C THR A 146 -6.90 -6.84 29.66
N THR A 147 -7.18 -5.74 30.34
CA THR A 147 -6.33 -4.53 30.29
C THR A 147 -4.92 -4.83 30.79
N LEU A 148 -4.80 -5.59 31.87
CA LEU A 148 -3.51 -6.04 32.41
C LEU A 148 -2.75 -6.93 31.42
N ILE A 149 -3.44 -7.86 30.75
CA ILE A 149 -2.85 -8.73 29.73
C ILE A 149 -2.31 -7.90 28.57
N VAL A 150 -3.10 -6.97 28.02
CA VAL A 150 -2.71 -6.19 26.83
C VAL A 150 -1.58 -5.21 27.13
N THR A 151 -1.61 -4.54 28.30
CA THR A 151 -0.55 -3.62 28.72
C THR A 151 0.79 -4.32 28.97
N LYS A 152 0.77 -5.55 29.49
CA LYS A 152 1.98 -6.33 29.76
C LYS A 152 2.45 -7.16 28.57
N PHE A 153 1.60 -7.40 27.57
CA PHE A 153 1.91 -8.23 26.40
C PHE A 153 3.26 -7.90 25.71
N PRO A 154 3.62 -6.62 25.46
CA PRO A 154 4.87 -6.28 24.78
C PRO A 154 6.14 -6.61 25.60
N GLN A 155 6.01 -6.78 26.93
CA GLN A 155 7.14 -7.02 27.83
C GLN A 155 7.58 -8.49 27.84
N TYR A 156 6.82 -9.39 27.21
CA TYR A 156 7.08 -10.82 27.24
C TYR A 156 7.13 -11.41 25.83
N PRO A 157 8.08 -12.33 25.56
CA PRO A 157 8.25 -12.92 24.24
C PRO A 157 7.16 -13.92 23.86
N SER A 158 6.36 -14.40 24.83
CA SER A 158 5.34 -15.42 24.58
C SER A 158 4.15 -15.32 25.52
N ILE A 159 2.99 -15.82 25.05
CA ILE A 159 1.75 -15.91 25.84
C ILE A 159 1.96 -16.75 27.10
N THR A 160 2.77 -17.81 27.03
CA THR A 160 3.06 -18.68 28.18
C THR A 160 3.95 -17.99 29.21
N ALA A 161 4.94 -17.19 28.77
CA ALA A 161 5.75 -16.37 29.66
C ALA A 161 4.93 -15.29 30.35
N LEU A 162 4.07 -14.59 29.60
CA LEU A 162 3.13 -13.60 30.14
C LEU A 162 2.18 -14.24 31.16
N ALA A 163 1.58 -15.38 30.81
CA ALA A 163 0.66 -16.10 31.69
C ALA A 163 1.33 -16.52 33.00
N LYS A 164 2.57 -17.03 32.93
CA LYS A 164 3.37 -17.40 34.11
C LYS A 164 3.69 -16.18 34.97
N ALA A 165 4.03 -15.04 34.37
CA ALA A 165 4.33 -13.80 35.09
C ALA A 165 3.08 -13.19 35.76
N LEU A 166 1.91 -13.33 35.15
CA LEU A 166 0.63 -12.86 35.70
C LEU A 166 -0.04 -13.85 36.66
N GLY A 167 0.52 -15.05 36.85
CA GLY A 167 -0.10 -16.11 37.65
C GLY A 167 -1.39 -16.67 37.05
N LEU A 168 -1.59 -16.52 35.73
CA LEU A 168 -2.77 -16.95 35.00
C LEU A 168 -2.48 -18.23 34.20
N HIS A 169 -3.51 -19.04 33.98
CA HIS A 169 -3.39 -20.14 33.03
C HIS A 169 -3.35 -19.58 31.59
N HIS A 170 -2.42 -20.08 30.76
CA HIS A 170 -2.20 -19.57 29.40
C HIS A 170 -3.46 -19.62 28.51
N GLU A 171 -4.36 -20.59 28.72
CA GLU A 171 -5.65 -20.62 28.02
C GLU A 171 -6.59 -19.47 28.40
N VAL A 172 -6.51 -18.96 29.63
CA VAL A 172 -7.27 -17.76 30.03
C VAL A 172 -6.80 -16.56 29.22
N VAL A 173 -5.48 -16.42 29.06
CA VAL A 173 -4.87 -15.36 28.25
C VAL A 173 -5.28 -15.47 26.78
N LYS A 174 -5.17 -16.67 26.18
CA LYS A 174 -5.62 -16.90 24.79
C LYS A 174 -7.10 -16.59 24.60
N ARG A 175 -7.96 -17.01 25.53
CA ARG A 175 -9.40 -16.77 25.45
C ARG A 175 -9.72 -15.28 25.48
N LYS A 176 -9.05 -14.50 26.33
CA LYS A 176 -9.23 -13.05 26.42
C LYS A 176 -8.73 -12.33 25.18
N LEU A 177 -7.57 -12.70 24.64
CA LEU A 177 -7.05 -12.14 23.38
C LEU A 177 -7.97 -12.46 22.19
N ARG A 178 -8.53 -13.68 22.11
CA ARG A 178 -9.52 -14.05 21.08
C ARG A 178 -10.84 -13.28 21.21
N ALA A 179 -11.26 -12.97 22.43
CA ALA A 179 -12.45 -12.14 22.64
C ALA A 179 -12.20 -10.70 22.17
N LEU A 180 -11.00 -10.17 22.46
CA LEU A 180 -10.58 -8.84 22.02
C LEU A 180 -10.49 -8.76 20.49
N SER A 181 -9.92 -9.78 19.84
CA SER A 181 -9.77 -9.80 18.38
C SER A 181 -11.10 -9.82 17.63
N ARG A 182 -12.18 -10.33 18.24
CA ARG A 182 -13.53 -10.30 17.65
C ARG A 182 -14.14 -8.90 17.62
N ARG A 183 -13.64 -7.99 18.46
CA ARG A 183 -14.08 -6.60 18.51
C ARG A 183 -13.30 -5.70 17.55
N TYR A 184 -12.36 -6.27 16.81
CA TYR A 184 -11.61 -5.55 15.80
C TYR A 184 -12.51 -5.12 14.64
N ASP A 185 -12.57 -3.82 14.39
CA ASP A 185 -13.28 -3.25 13.24
C ASP A 185 -12.29 -2.88 12.13
N ALA A 186 -12.21 -3.75 11.11
CA ALA A 186 -11.36 -3.56 9.95
C ALA A 186 -11.75 -2.34 9.10
N ASN A 187 -12.99 -1.84 9.19
CA ASN A 187 -13.40 -0.65 8.45
C ASN A 187 -12.78 0.63 9.05
N ARG A 188 -12.56 0.65 10.36
CA ARG A 188 -12.05 1.81 11.09
C ARG A 188 -10.52 1.81 11.21
N PHE A 189 -9.93 0.63 11.36
CA PHE A 189 -8.48 0.47 11.58
C PHE A 189 -7.75 -0.16 10.40
N GLY A 190 -8.40 -0.47 9.28
CA GLY A 190 -7.72 -1.06 8.12
C GLY A 190 -7.39 -2.55 8.29
N ASP A 191 -6.31 -3.02 7.66
CA ASP A 191 -5.86 -4.42 7.80
C ASP A 191 -4.92 -4.56 9.01
N TYR A 192 -5.27 -5.44 9.95
CA TYR A 192 -4.46 -5.73 11.14
C TYR A 192 -3.02 -6.15 10.80
N ARG A 193 -2.78 -6.71 9.60
CA ARG A 193 -1.45 -7.10 9.12
C ARG A 193 -0.50 -5.91 8.96
N GLU A 194 -1.03 -4.72 8.66
CA GLU A 194 -0.23 -3.50 8.55
C GLU A 194 0.41 -3.14 9.90
N TYR A 195 -0.26 -3.47 11.01
CA TYR A 195 0.24 -3.27 12.38
C TYR A 195 1.25 -4.34 12.81
N LEU A 196 1.23 -5.52 12.20
CA LEU A 196 2.09 -6.66 12.56
C LEU A 196 3.36 -6.77 11.71
N ALA A 197 3.43 -6.06 10.57
CA ALA A 197 4.61 -6.03 9.72
C ALA A 197 5.77 -5.26 10.40
N VAL A 198 6.50 -5.94 11.28
CA VAL A 198 7.77 -5.45 11.86
C VAL A 198 8.86 -5.54 10.80
#